data_AF-A0A8C5QMA1-F1
#
_entry.id   AF-A0A8C5QMA1-F1
#
_cell.length_a   1.000
_cell.length_b   1.000
_cell.length_c   1.000
_cell.angle_alpha   90.00
_cell.angle_beta   90.00
_cell.angle_gamma   90.00
#
_symmetry.space_group_name_H-M   'P 1'
#
loop_
_entity.id
_entity.type
_entity.pdbx_description
1 polymer ?
#
loop_
_entity_poly.entity_id
_entity_poly.type
_entity_poly.pdbx_seq_one_letter_code
_entity_poly.pdbx_strand_id
1 'polypeptide(L)'
;MLNTCLHHEKHHNFKTLLSLSSSRLLRWTLLLLFTREELEYLDLTSTMENPRSEQERLLPISDQESADSKSSCCGSFKNPVTIFSREDESCYNWLLRSLRRFYKEAEVKTFFISNNSSWTLRIKASSCHFAILYHTKNRGRVNVCDVTDALYDKELETLSKVRGKENVMVVIDDLDDPGPDLKATILQNQPKLKVCAEYVNLFGREETKETREMEDIIKRTVARSHNEYKLMIRLVSAGILLVLFVIIVAIVATKVMIYW
;
A
#
# COMPACT_ATOMS: atom_id res chain seq x y z
N MET A 1 10.94 11.39 14.66
CA MET A 1 9.98 12.32 15.28
C MET A 1 9.51 13.46 14.36
N LEU A 2 9.95 13.58 13.10
CA LEU A 2 9.57 14.69 12.21
C LEU A 2 8.33 14.44 11.31
N ASN A 3 7.88 13.19 11.13
CA ASN A 3 6.72 12.87 10.29
C ASN A 3 5.35 13.09 10.96
N THR A 4 5.31 13.22 12.29
CA THR A 4 4.08 13.50 13.03
C THR A 4 3.71 14.99 13.02
N CYS A 5 4.68 15.90 12.86
CA CYS A 5 4.41 17.35 12.84
C CYS A 5 3.77 17.83 11.53
N LEU A 6 4.19 17.32 10.36
CA LEU A 6 3.67 17.77 9.06
C LEU A 6 2.24 17.29 8.76
N HIS A 7 1.83 16.15 9.32
CA HIS A 7 0.44 15.67 9.21
C HIS A 7 -0.50 16.39 10.19
N HIS A 8 0.01 16.82 11.34
CA HIS A 8 -0.75 17.58 12.34
C HIS A 8 -1.15 18.97 11.79
N GLU A 9 -0.29 19.61 11.00
CA GLU A 9 -0.56 20.93 10.40
C GLU A 9 -1.64 20.87 9.30
N LYS A 10 -1.65 19.82 8.47
CA LYS A 10 -2.71 19.62 7.46
C LYS A 10 -4.09 19.33 8.08
N HIS A 11 -4.13 18.54 9.15
CA HIS A 11 -5.37 18.20 9.86
C HIS A 11 -5.96 19.42 10.61
N HIS A 12 -5.11 20.22 11.24
CA HIS A 12 -5.53 21.48 11.88
C HIS A 12 -6.10 22.46 10.84
N ASN A 13 -5.43 22.62 9.69
CA ASN A 13 -5.90 23.51 8.64
C ASN A 13 -7.23 23.04 8.01
N PHE A 14 -7.47 21.74 7.83
CA PHE A 14 -8.72 21.23 7.26
C PHE A 14 -9.94 21.41 8.17
N LYS A 15 -9.83 21.07 9.47
CA LYS A 15 -10.92 21.30 10.44
C LYS A 15 -11.19 22.79 10.64
N THR A 16 -10.14 23.62 10.62
CA THR A 16 -10.23 25.08 10.69
C THR A 16 -10.93 25.64 9.43
N LEU A 17 -10.63 25.15 8.23
CA LEU A 17 -11.29 25.57 6.99
C LEU A 17 -12.79 25.15 6.93
N LEU A 18 -13.13 23.98 7.47
CA LEU A 18 -14.52 23.53 7.58
C LEU A 18 -15.32 24.29 8.65
N SER A 19 -14.67 24.74 9.74
CA SER A 19 -15.33 25.49 10.81
C SER A 19 -15.44 27.00 10.54
N LEU A 20 -14.51 27.58 9.76
CA LEU A 20 -14.54 29.00 9.37
C LEU A 20 -15.36 29.30 8.11
N SER A 21 -15.74 28.29 7.31
CA SER A 21 -16.49 28.52 6.08
C SER A 21 -18.01 28.52 6.32
N SER A 22 -18.60 29.70 6.44
CA SER A 22 -20.05 29.91 6.38
C SER A 22 -20.62 29.72 4.96
N SER A 23 -19.74 29.57 3.96
CA SER A 23 -20.13 29.48 2.56
C SER A 23 -20.47 28.05 2.16
N ARG A 24 -21.75 27.82 1.87
CA ARG A 24 -22.25 26.52 1.36
C ARG A 24 -21.47 26.06 0.12
N LEU A 25 -21.01 26.98 -0.73
CA LEU A 25 -20.24 26.66 -1.95
C LEU A 25 -18.89 26.00 -1.64
N LEU A 26 -18.12 26.49 -0.68
CA LEU A 26 -16.85 25.87 -0.29
C LEU A 26 -17.05 24.47 0.28
N ARG A 27 -18.14 24.27 1.04
CA ARG A 27 -18.52 22.97 1.60
C ARG A 27 -18.89 21.96 0.51
N TRP A 28 -19.66 22.39 -0.50
CA TRP A 28 -19.98 21.58 -1.67
C TRP A 28 -18.76 21.29 -2.56
N THR A 29 -17.86 22.26 -2.71
CA THR A 29 -16.63 22.08 -3.51
C THR A 29 -15.69 21.06 -2.85
N LEU A 30 -15.57 21.08 -1.52
CA LEU A 30 -14.81 20.07 -0.77
C LEU A 30 -15.47 18.67 -0.86
N LEU A 31 -16.81 18.58 -0.84
CA LEU A 31 -17.54 17.32 -1.05
C LEU A 31 -17.45 16.78 -2.47
N LEU A 32 -17.17 17.63 -3.47
CA LEU A 32 -16.94 17.22 -4.86
C LEU A 32 -15.50 16.75 -5.12
N LEU A 33 -14.56 17.12 -4.25
CA LEU A 33 -13.14 16.78 -4.38
C LEU A 33 -12.73 15.52 -3.62
N PHE A 34 -13.56 15.07 -2.66
CA PHE A 34 -13.27 13.90 -1.83
C PHE A 34 -14.38 12.87 -1.94
N THR A 35 -14.01 11.63 -2.23
CA THR A 35 -14.94 10.51 -2.21
C THR A 35 -15.34 10.17 -0.77
N ARG A 36 -16.51 9.53 -0.59
CA ARG A 36 -16.99 9.10 0.74
C ARG A 36 -15.97 8.21 1.47
N GLU A 37 -15.23 7.39 0.74
CA GLU A 37 -14.19 6.51 1.26
C GLU A 37 -12.96 7.29 1.78
N GLU A 38 -12.57 8.39 1.12
CA GLU A 38 -11.49 9.27 1.59
C GLU A 38 -11.87 10.03 2.86
N LEU A 39 -13.16 10.37 3.02
CA LEU A 39 -13.68 10.99 4.25
C LEU A 39 -13.73 9.98 5.41
N GLU A 40 -14.10 8.73 5.16
CA GLU A 40 -14.04 7.65 6.18
C GLU A 40 -12.59 7.34 6.61
N TYR A 41 -11.62 7.43 5.68
CA TYR A 41 -10.19 7.28 6.00
C TYR A 41 -9.68 8.41 6.92
N LEU A 42 -10.13 9.65 6.71
CA LEU A 42 -9.80 10.78 7.59
C LEU A 42 -10.44 10.65 8.98
N ASP A 43 -11.63 10.08 9.08
CA ASP A 43 -12.35 9.91 10.34
C ASP A 43 -11.72 8.81 11.23
N LEU A 44 -11.23 7.73 10.62
CA LEU A 44 -10.46 6.66 11.27
C LEU A 44 -9.15 7.16 11.93
N THR A 45 -8.57 8.24 11.42
CA THR A 45 -7.36 8.84 12.02
C THR A 45 -7.67 9.78 13.20
N SER A 46 -8.92 10.23 13.33
CA SER A 46 -9.34 11.20 14.35
C SER A 46 -9.65 10.55 15.71
N THR A 47 -9.96 9.25 15.72
CA THR A 47 -10.27 8.48 16.94
C THR A 47 -9.04 7.97 17.69
N MET A 48 -7.83 8.25 17.18
CA MET A 48 -6.58 8.01 17.90
C MET A 48 -6.24 9.16 18.86
N GLU A 49 -7.16 9.49 19.76
CA GLU A 49 -6.81 10.15 21.02
C GLU A 49 -6.52 9.07 22.08
N ASN A 50 -5.23 9.01 22.38
CA ASN A 50 -4.52 8.31 23.45
C ASN A 50 -5.29 8.09 24.78
N PRO A 51 -5.22 6.87 25.35
CA PRO A 51 -5.01 6.73 26.78
C PRO A 51 -3.61 6.15 27.04
N ARG A 52 -2.72 7.03 27.52
CA ARG A 52 -1.42 6.69 28.09
C ARG A 52 -1.67 6.34 29.54
N SER A 53 -1.33 5.11 29.96
CA SER A 53 -0.72 4.86 31.26
C SER A 53 -0.27 3.41 31.38
N GLU A 54 0.94 3.24 31.91
CA GLU A 54 1.50 2.03 32.53
C GLU A 54 1.98 0.90 31.61
N GLN A 55 3.28 0.90 31.26
CA GLN A 55 4.31 0.25 32.09
C GLN A 55 5.68 0.36 31.41
N GLU A 56 6.51 1.25 31.95
CA GLU A 56 7.97 1.18 31.84
C GLU A 56 8.47 -0.08 32.56
N ARG A 57 9.37 -0.83 31.90
CA ARG A 57 10.51 -1.48 32.58
C ARG A 57 11.62 -1.88 31.60
N LEU A 58 12.75 -1.15 31.70
CA LEU A 58 14.17 -1.56 31.67
C LEU A 58 14.66 -2.31 30.40
N LEU A 59 15.63 -1.81 29.61
CA LEU A 59 17.06 -1.60 29.94
C LEU A 59 17.79 -0.81 28.82
N PRO A 60 19.02 -0.30 29.06
CA PRO A 60 19.64 0.80 28.32
C PRO A 60 20.58 0.33 27.20
N ILE A 61 20.83 1.17 26.18
CA ILE A 61 22.10 1.18 25.44
C ILE A 61 22.37 2.61 24.91
N SER A 62 23.55 3.07 25.31
CA SER A 62 24.43 4.19 24.94
C SER A 62 24.13 5.10 23.75
N ASP A 63 24.38 6.39 24.02
CA ASP A 63 24.60 7.49 23.10
C ASP A 63 25.75 7.24 22.12
N GLN A 64 25.51 7.55 20.84
CA GLN A 64 26.52 8.16 19.98
C GLN A 64 25.85 9.01 18.90
N GLU A 65 25.96 10.31 19.11
CA GLU A 65 25.72 11.39 18.16
C GLU A 65 26.77 11.35 17.05
N SER A 66 26.35 11.43 15.78
CA SER A 66 27.15 12.15 14.77
C SER A 66 26.24 12.69 13.67
N ALA A 67 26.30 14.00 13.52
CA ALA A 67 25.65 14.77 12.48
C ALA A 67 26.12 14.37 11.08
N ASP A 68 25.18 14.22 10.15
CA ASP A 68 25.36 14.74 8.80
C ASP A 68 24.00 14.96 8.13
N SER A 69 23.68 16.23 7.96
CA SER A 69 22.44 16.74 7.42
C SER A 69 22.66 17.16 5.96
N LYS A 70 22.09 16.39 5.03
CA LYS A 70 21.74 16.87 3.69
C LYS A 70 20.34 16.39 3.32
N SER A 71 19.34 17.17 3.75
CA SER A 71 17.95 16.99 3.35
C SER A 71 17.74 17.48 1.91
N SER A 72 17.94 16.61 0.94
CA SER A 72 17.40 16.79 -0.41
C SER A 72 15.90 16.58 -0.35
N CYS A 73 15.15 17.68 -0.24
CA CYS A 73 13.69 17.73 -0.18
C CYS A 73 13.05 17.49 -1.56
N CYS A 74 13.43 16.39 -2.20
CA CYS A 74 12.68 15.80 -3.30
C CYS A 74 12.52 14.32 -2.99
N GLY A 75 11.73 14.03 -1.95
CA GLY A 75 11.33 12.68 -1.64
C GLY A 75 10.43 12.17 -2.76
N SER A 76 11.03 11.55 -3.77
CA SER A 76 10.31 10.65 -4.68
C SER A 76 9.49 9.73 -3.80
N PHE A 77 8.16 9.84 -3.84
CA PHE A 77 7.26 8.89 -3.19
C PHE A 77 7.57 7.50 -3.77
N LYS A 78 8.39 6.72 -3.05
CA LYS A 78 8.69 5.35 -3.44
C LYS A 78 7.46 4.54 -3.14
N ASN A 79 6.81 3.99 -4.17
CA ASN A 79 5.65 3.13 -3.99
C ASN A 79 6.11 1.82 -3.35
N PRO A 80 5.83 1.58 -2.06
CA PRO A 80 6.50 0.49 -1.37
C PRO A 80 5.92 -0.85 -1.81
N VAL A 81 6.74 -1.83 -2.14
CA VAL A 81 6.27 -3.21 -2.35
C VAL A 81 6.62 -3.98 -1.09
N THR A 82 5.64 -4.61 -0.44
CA THR A 82 5.90 -5.38 0.78
C THR A 82 5.62 -6.86 0.54
N ILE A 83 6.60 -7.71 0.87
CA ILE A 83 6.44 -9.15 0.92
C ILE A 83 5.97 -9.53 2.33
N PHE A 84 4.81 -10.15 2.43
CA PHE A 84 4.22 -10.70 3.64
C PHE A 84 4.44 -12.21 3.64
N SER A 85 5.09 -12.75 4.68
CA SER A 85 5.44 -14.17 4.73
C SER A 85 5.48 -14.68 6.16
N ARG A 86 5.22 -15.97 6.38
CA ARG A 86 5.49 -16.67 7.65
C ARG A 86 6.88 -17.34 7.66
N GLU A 87 7.62 -17.17 6.57
CA GLU A 87 8.97 -17.71 6.37
C GLU A 87 10.03 -16.64 6.58
N ASP A 88 11.24 -17.09 6.86
CA ASP A 88 12.43 -16.25 6.89
C ASP A 88 12.76 -15.71 5.49
N GLU A 89 13.36 -14.52 5.44
CA GLU A 89 13.77 -13.85 4.20
C GLU A 89 14.71 -14.68 3.32
N SER A 90 15.46 -15.59 3.92
CA SER A 90 16.34 -16.53 3.19
C SER A 90 15.56 -17.36 2.17
N CYS A 91 14.31 -17.72 2.47
CA CYS A 91 13.47 -18.57 1.61
C CYS A 91 13.05 -17.86 0.31
N TYR A 92 12.90 -16.53 0.35
CA TYR A 92 12.44 -15.73 -0.79
C TYR A 92 13.44 -14.64 -1.17
N ASN A 93 14.72 -14.83 -0.85
CA ASN A 93 15.77 -13.88 -1.20
C ASN A 93 15.86 -13.69 -2.72
N TRP A 94 15.60 -14.74 -3.50
CA TRP A 94 15.53 -14.66 -4.96
C TRP A 94 14.45 -13.65 -5.42
N LEU A 95 13.29 -13.61 -4.75
CA LEU A 95 12.18 -12.71 -5.08
C LEU A 95 12.55 -11.28 -4.72
N LEU A 96 13.15 -11.10 -3.54
CA LEU A 96 13.66 -9.82 -3.07
C LEU A 96 14.69 -9.23 -4.05
N ARG A 97 15.67 -10.04 -4.49
CA ARG A 97 16.66 -9.64 -5.50
C ARG A 97 16.01 -9.28 -6.82
N SER A 98 15.02 -10.06 -7.27
CA SER A 98 14.30 -9.81 -8.52
C SER A 98 13.53 -8.49 -8.47
N LEU A 99 12.76 -8.25 -7.41
CA LEU A 99 12.01 -7.00 -7.20
C LEU A 99 12.96 -5.79 -7.17
N ARG A 100 14.06 -5.87 -6.42
CA ARG A 100 15.06 -4.79 -6.33
C ARG A 100 15.76 -4.51 -7.66
N ARG A 101 16.06 -5.56 -8.44
CA ARG A 101 16.71 -5.42 -9.74
C ARG A 101 15.80 -4.73 -10.76
N PHE A 102 14.53 -5.14 -10.82
CA PHE A 102 13.60 -4.71 -11.86
C PHE A 102 12.80 -3.46 -11.48
N TYR A 103 12.66 -3.19 -10.19
CA TYR A 103 11.85 -2.11 -9.67
C TYR A 103 12.69 -1.18 -8.79
N LYS A 104 13.70 -0.55 -9.41
CA LYS A 104 14.68 0.33 -8.73
C LYS A 104 14.05 1.53 -8.02
N GLU A 105 12.87 1.96 -8.46
CA GLU A 105 12.15 3.10 -7.92
C GLU A 105 11.29 2.74 -6.69
N ALA A 106 10.95 1.46 -6.44
CA ALA A 106 10.26 1.09 -5.20
C ALA A 106 11.24 0.93 -4.05
N GLU A 107 10.70 1.22 -2.88
CA GLU A 107 11.18 0.65 -1.65
C GLU A 107 10.59 -0.77 -1.49
N VAL A 108 11.43 -1.81 -1.55
CA VAL A 108 10.99 -3.19 -1.31
C VAL A 108 11.20 -3.55 0.15
N LYS A 109 10.11 -3.87 0.85
CA LYS A 109 10.06 -4.24 2.27
C LYS A 109 9.62 -5.68 2.46
N THR A 110 9.89 -6.20 3.65
CA THR A 110 9.46 -7.51 4.11
C THR A 110 8.67 -7.35 5.40
N PHE A 111 7.76 -8.28 5.65
CA PHE A 111 6.99 -8.34 6.88
C PHE A 111 6.71 -9.79 7.26
N PHE A 112 7.20 -10.17 8.44
CA PHE A 112 6.93 -11.48 9.02
C PHE A 112 5.53 -11.52 9.61
N ILE A 113 4.70 -12.44 9.11
CA ILE A 113 3.37 -12.75 9.64
C ILE A 113 3.55 -13.69 10.82
N SER A 114 3.14 -13.24 12.00
CA SER A 114 2.97 -14.11 13.17
C SER A 114 1.48 -14.40 13.42
N ASN A 115 1.19 -15.48 14.16
CA ASN A 115 -0.19 -15.91 14.46
C ASN A 115 -1.06 -14.84 15.15
N ASN A 116 -0.46 -13.81 15.76
CA ASN A 116 -1.18 -12.78 16.51
C ASN A 116 -0.93 -11.35 15.98
N SER A 117 -0.54 -11.22 14.71
CA SER A 117 -0.13 -9.95 14.09
C SER A 117 -1.24 -9.21 13.35
N SER A 118 -2.52 -9.49 13.61
CA SER A 118 -3.63 -8.94 12.78
C SER A 118 -3.61 -7.41 12.65
N TRP A 119 -3.43 -6.69 13.77
CA TRP A 119 -3.36 -5.23 13.76
C TRP A 119 -2.11 -4.69 13.06
N THR A 120 -0.94 -5.27 13.35
CA THR A 120 0.33 -4.85 12.74
C THR A 120 0.37 -5.17 11.25
N LEU A 121 -0.22 -6.28 10.82
CA LEU A 121 -0.44 -6.63 9.42
C LEU A 121 -1.29 -5.57 8.73
N ARG A 122 -2.41 -5.15 9.33
CA ARG A 122 -3.29 -4.12 8.75
C ARG A 122 -2.56 -2.78 8.59
N ILE A 123 -1.78 -2.36 9.59
CA ILE A 123 -0.95 -1.15 9.49
C ILE A 123 0.08 -1.27 8.36
N LYS A 124 0.78 -2.40 8.29
CA LYS A 124 1.83 -2.62 7.29
C LYS A 124 1.27 -2.73 5.88
N ALA A 125 0.13 -3.41 5.71
CA ALA A 125 -0.64 -3.42 4.49
C ALA A 125 -1.00 -1.99 4.06
N SER A 126 -1.55 -1.19 4.97
CA SER A 126 -1.95 0.20 4.65
C SER A 126 -0.78 1.08 4.22
N SER A 127 0.42 0.78 4.71
CA SER A 127 1.64 1.54 4.40
C SER A 127 2.32 1.17 3.07
N CYS A 128 1.87 0.12 2.38
CA CYS A 128 2.51 -0.36 1.15
C CYS A 128 1.69 -0.04 -0.10
N HIS A 129 2.38 0.13 -1.22
CA HIS A 129 1.95 0.16 -2.62
C HIS A 129 1.13 -1.06 -3.02
N PHE A 130 1.85 -2.16 -2.91
CA PHE A 130 1.51 -3.44 -3.50
C PHE A 130 1.92 -4.52 -2.51
N ALA A 131 1.02 -5.46 -2.26
CA ALA A 131 1.21 -6.52 -1.28
C ALA A 131 1.49 -7.84 -2.00
N ILE A 132 2.58 -8.50 -1.60
CA ILE A 132 2.92 -9.84 -2.09
C ILE A 132 2.82 -10.80 -0.90
N LEU A 133 1.87 -11.72 -0.93
CA LEU A 133 1.81 -12.82 0.03
C LEU A 133 2.67 -13.98 -0.49
N TYR A 134 3.74 -14.30 0.23
CA TYR A 134 4.64 -15.40 -0.11
C TYR A 134 4.33 -16.64 0.74
N HIS A 135 4.28 -17.79 0.06
CA HIS A 135 4.16 -19.11 0.66
C HIS A 135 5.12 -20.08 -0.04
N THR A 136 5.72 -21.01 0.71
CA THR A 136 6.56 -22.09 0.16
C THR A 136 5.93 -23.45 0.47
N LYS A 137 6.00 -24.38 -0.49
CA LYS A 137 5.64 -25.78 -0.26
C LYS A 137 6.52 -26.44 0.81
N ASN A 138 7.74 -25.96 1.04
CA ASN A 138 8.66 -26.53 2.04
C ASN A 138 8.13 -26.49 3.47
N ARG A 139 7.10 -25.66 3.75
CA ARG A 139 6.34 -25.70 5.00
C ARG A 139 5.43 -26.94 5.14
N GLY A 140 5.45 -27.82 4.15
CA GLY A 140 4.83 -29.16 4.16
C GLY A 140 3.53 -29.27 3.36
N ARG A 141 2.80 -28.18 3.09
CA ARG A 141 1.51 -28.19 2.37
C ARG A 141 1.31 -26.92 1.55
N VAL A 142 0.55 -27.02 0.46
CA VAL A 142 0.13 -25.87 -0.38
C VAL A 142 -1.23 -25.33 0.10
N ASN A 143 -1.42 -25.26 1.42
CA ASN A 143 -2.67 -24.89 2.07
C ASN A 143 -2.67 -23.39 2.41
N VAL A 144 -2.88 -22.55 1.39
CA VAL A 144 -2.85 -21.09 1.56
C VAL A 144 -4.17 -20.61 2.18
N CYS A 145 -5.30 -20.99 1.59
CA CYS A 145 -6.67 -20.60 1.98
C CYS A 145 -7.67 -21.75 1.79
N ASP A 146 -8.88 -21.63 2.36
CA ASP A 146 -10.07 -22.49 2.12
C ASP A 146 -9.90 -23.99 2.32
N VAL A 147 -8.90 -24.39 3.08
CA VAL A 147 -8.62 -25.79 3.42
C VAL A 147 -8.43 -25.90 4.92
N THR A 148 -8.61 -27.11 5.46
CA THR A 148 -8.32 -27.36 6.88
C THR A 148 -6.87 -26.97 7.19
N ASP A 149 -6.71 -26.19 8.27
CA ASP A 149 -5.43 -25.61 8.69
C ASP A 149 -4.80 -24.64 7.68
N ALA A 150 -5.61 -23.95 6.87
CA ALA A 150 -5.14 -22.88 6.01
C ALA A 150 -4.39 -21.80 6.80
N LEU A 151 -3.24 -21.38 6.28
CA LEU A 151 -2.33 -20.49 6.99
C LEU A 151 -2.65 -19.00 6.83
N TYR A 152 -3.38 -18.63 5.78
CA TYR A 152 -3.49 -17.23 5.37
C TYR A 152 -4.91 -16.75 5.10
N ASP A 153 -5.94 -17.48 5.53
CA ASP A 153 -7.33 -17.09 5.29
C ASP A 153 -7.62 -15.64 5.74
N LYS A 154 -7.19 -15.28 6.94
CA LYS A 154 -7.45 -13.94 7.52
C LYS A 154 -6.50 -12.90 6.94
N GLU A 155 -5.25 -13.28 6.74
CA GLU A 155 -4.19 -12.40 6.27
C GLU A 155 -4.44 -11.98 4.83
N LEU A 156 -4.76 -12.92 3.94
CA LEU A 156 -5.06 -12.63 2.55
C LEU A 156 -6.31 -11.75 2.41
N GLU A 157 -7.36 -12.05 3.19
CA GLU A 157 -8.56 -11.23 3.22
C GLU A 157 -8.27 -9.81 3.72
N THR A 158 -7.41 -9.67 4.74
CA THR A 158 -6.98 -8.36 5.24
C THR A 158 -6.19 -7.59 4.20
N LEU A 159 -5.25 -8.23 3.50
CA LEU A 159 -4.49 -7.60 2.43
C LEU A 159 -5.41 -7.09 1.32
N SER A 160 -6.36 -7.92 0.88
CA SER A 160 -7.34 -7.55 -0.14
C SER A 160 -8.25 -6.40 0.28
N LYS A 161 -8.79 -6.43 1.50
CA LYS A 161 -9.64 -5.35 2.04
C LYS A 161 -8.90 -4.02 2.16
N VAL A 162 -7.62 -4.04 2.50
CA VAL A 162 -6.82 -2.83 2.73
C VAL A 162 -6.25 -2.26 1.44
N ARG A 163 -5.82 -3.11 0.50
CA ARG A 163 -5.14 -2.68 -0.73
C ARG A 163 -5.98 -2.74 -2.00
N GLY A 164 -7.12 -3.42 -1.97
CA GLY A 164 -7.82 -3.84 -3.17
C GLY A 164 -7.17 -5.09 -3.77
N LYS A 165 -8.01 -5.96 -4.33
CA LYS A 165 -7.58 -7.24 -4.94
C LYS A 165 -6.52 -7.03 -6.04
N GLU A 166 -6.67 -5.96 -6.82
CA GLU A 166 -5.78 -5.56 -7.92
C GLU A 166 -4.34 -5.27 -7.49
N ASN A 167 -4.13 -4.96 -6.20
CA ASN A 167 -2.82 -4.66 -5.63
C ASN A 167 -2.28 -5.78 -4.74
N VAL A 168 -2.85 -6.99 -4.86
CA VAL A 168 -2.44 -8.17 -4.11
C VAL A 168 -1.98 -9.27 -5.07
N MET A 169 -0.79 -9.80 -4.80
CA MET A 169 -0.22 -10.96 -5.47
C MET A 169 0.07 -12.07 -4.47
N VAL A 170 -0.27 -13.31 -4.82
CA VAL A 170 0.12 -14.51 -4.09
C VAL A 170 1.22 -15.23 -4.87
N VAL A 171 2.31 -15.55 -4.18
CA VAL A 171 3.43 -16.33 -4.69
C VAL A 171 3.47 -17.64 -3.93
N ILE A 172 3.39 -18.75 -4.66
CA ILE A 172 3.53 -20.10 -4.13
C ILE A 172 4.81 -20.69 -4.70
N ASP A 173 5.81 -20.90 -3.87
CA ASP A 173 7.16 -21.35 -4.27
C ASP A 173 7.44 -22.82 -3.89
N ASP A 174 8.54 -23.34 -4.42
CA ASP A 174 9.10 -24.69 -4.18
C ASP A 174 8.15 -25.83 -4.58
N LEU A 175 7.35 -25.61 -5.61
CA LEU A 175 6.53 -26.65 -6.22
C LEU A 175 7.39 -27.61 -7.05
N ASP A 176 6.99 -28.87 -7.14
CA ASP A 176 7.73 -29.85 -7.94
C ASP A 176 7.45 -29.68 -9.44
N ASP A 177 6.20 -29.36 -9.80
CA ASP A 177 5.76 -29.12 -11.17
C ASP A 177 4.73 -27.97 -11.20
N PRO A 178 5.18 -26.71 -11.32
CA PRO A 178 4.32 -25.53 -11.36
C PRO A 178 3.60 -25.39 -12.72
N GLY A 179 2.73 -26.34 -13.05
CA GLY A 179 1.97 -26.37 -14.29
C GLY A 179 0.65 -25.59 -14.25
N PRO A 180 0.05 -25.28 -15.43
CA PRO A 180 -1.27 -24.65 -15.52
C PRO A 180 -2.37 -25.52 -14.89
N ASP A 181 -2.26 -26.84 -14.95
CA ASP A 181 -3.22 -27.77 -14.35
C ASP A 181 -3.19 -27.74 -12.82
N LEU A 182 -1.99 -27.66 -12.24
CA LEU A 182 -1.82 -27.47 -10.80
C LEU A 182 -2.38 -26.13 -10.35
N LYS A 183 -2.09 -25.05 -11.12
CA LYS A 183 -2.65 -23.72 -10.87
C LYS A 183 -4.17 -23.75 -10.92
N ALA A 184 -4.77 -24.38 -11.93
CA ALA A 184 -6.22 -24.50 -12.06
C ALA A 184 -6.82 -25.26 -10.86
N THR A 185 -6.19 -26.37 -10.45
CA THR A 185 -6.60 -27.18 -9.30
C THR A 185 -6.54 -26.39 -8.00
N ILE A 186 -5.43 -25.70 -7.72
CA ILE A 186 -5.28 -24.85 -6.52
C ILE A 186 -6.36 -23.76 -6.51
N LEU A 187 -6.56 -23.08 -7.63
CA LEU A 187 -7.56 -22.01 -7.71
C LEU A 187 -9.01 -22.51 -7.72
N GLN A 188 -9.25 -23.79 -7.99
CA GLN A 188 -10.56 -24.42 -7.84
C GLN A 188 -10.82 -24.79 -6.39
N ASN A 189 -9.82 -25.36 -5.72
CA ASN A 189 -9.93 -25.81 -4.33
C ASN A 189 -9.81 -24.65 -3.31
N GLN A 190 -9.17 -23.55 -3.70
CA GLN A 190 -8.91 -22.39 -2.84
C GLN A 190 -9.47 -21.11 -3.49
N PRO A 191 -10.80 -20.97 -3.62
CA PRO A 191 -11.44 -19.87 -4.34
C PRO A 191 -11.10 -18.48 -3.80
N LYS A 192 -10.79 -18.32 -2.50
CA LYS A 192 -10.35 -17.03 -1.93
C LYS A 192 -9.10 -16.49 -2.60
N LEU A 193 -8.22 -17.34 -3.13
CA LEU A 193 -7.07 -16.88 -3.89
C LEU A 193 -7.51 -16.03 -5.10
N LYS A 194 -8.58 -16.45 -5.79
CA LYS A 194 -9.16 -15.70 -6.92
C LYS A 194 -9.95 -14.47 -6.51
N VAL A 195 -10.55 -14.48 -5.32
CA VAL A 195 -11.39 -13.38 -4.82
C VAL A 195 -10.53 -12.26 -4.22
N CYS A 196 -9.46 -12.63 -3.51
CA CYS A 196 -8.67 -11.71 -2.72
C CYS A 196 -7.37 -11.24 -3.40
N ALA A 197 -6.88 -11.97 -4.39
CA ALA A 197 -5.70 -11.59 -5.16
C ALA A 197 -5.98 -11.57 -6.67
N GLU A 198 -5.43 -10.59 -7.35
CA GLU A 198 -5.49 -10.52 -8.82
C GLU A 198 -4.44 -11.44 -9.46
N TYR A 199 -3.29 -11.57 -8.81
CA TYR A 199 -2.18 -12.34 -9.35
C TYR A 199 -1.87 -13.52 -8.44
N VAL A 200 -1.96 -14.73 -8.98
CA VAL A 200 -1.53 -15.95 -8.28
C VAL A 200 -0.50 -16.64 -9.16
N ASN A 201 0.75 -16.69 -8.68
CA ASN A 201 1.87 -17.23 -9.44
C ASN A 201 2.53 -18.37 -8.68
N LEU A 202 2.80 -19.44 -9.43
CA LEU A 202 3.35 -20.68 -8.94
C LEU A 202 4.77 -20.78 -9.46
N PHE A 203 5.71 -21.11 -8.58
CA PHE A 203 7.11 -21.27 -8.91
C PHE A 203 7.59 -22.63 -8.46
N GLY A 204 8.39 -23.24 -9.33
CA GLY A 204 9.07 -24.47 -9.03
C GLY A 204 10.33 -24.22 -8.22
N ARG A 205 11.02 -25.30 -7.88
CA ARG A 205 12.35 -25.23 -7.24
C ARG A 205 13.32 -24.39 -8.07
N GLU A 206 14.36 -23.84 -7.41
CA GLU A 206 15.27 -22.81 -7.95
C GLU A 206 15.80 -23.08 -9.37
N GLU A 207 15.97 -24.35 -9.74
CA GLU A 207 16.44 -24.82 -11.05
C GLU A 207 15.51 -24.42 -12.22
N THR A 208 14.22 -24.18 -11.93
CA THR A 208 13.17 -23.83 -12.91
C THR A 208 12.76 -22.37 -12.88
N LYS A 209 13.44 -21.53 -12.08
CA LYS A 209 13.13 -20.10 -11.95
C LYS A 209 13.63 -19.34 -13.18
N GLU A 210 12.94 -19.52 -14.31
CA GLU A 210 13.17 -18.75 -15.52
C GLU A 210 12.98 -17.26 -15.22
N THR A 211 14.09 -16.54 -15.24
CA THR A 211 14.15 -15.18 -14.72
C THR A 211 13.36 -14.18 -15.58
N ARG A 212 12.99 -14.58 -16.81
CA ARG A 212 12.25 -13.78 -17.80
C ARG A 212 10.75 -13.75 -17.54
N GLU A 213 10.12 -14.90 -17.25
CA GLU A 213 8.69 -14.93 -16.93
C GLU A 213 8.39 -14.13 -15.66
N MET A 214 9.29 -14.22 -14.67
CA MET A 214 9.22 -13.43 -13.45
C MET A 214 9.37 -11.94 -13.69
N GLU A 215 10.32 -11.56 -14.55
CA GLU A 215 10.49 -10.17 -14.94
C GLU A 215 9.22 -9.64 -15.58
N ASP A 216 8.61 -10.39 -16.49
CA ASP A 216 7.38 -9.98 -17.17
C ASP A 216 6.18 -9.94 -16.23
N ILE A 217 6.06 -10.86 -15.28
CA ILE A 217 4.99 -10.85 -14.26
C ILE A 217 5.18 -9.64 -13.34
N ILE A 218 6.36 -9.47 -12.75
CA ILE A 218 6.64 -8.37 -11.82
C ILE A 218 6.48 -7.02 -12.52
N LYS A 219 7.02 -6.88 -13.74
CA LYS A 219 6.86 -5.65 -14.54
C LYS A 219 5.39 -5.38 -14.83
N ARG A 220 4.65 -6.35 -15.37
CA ARG A 220 3.23 -6.14 -15.71
C ARG A 220 2.40 -5.82 -14.48
N THR A 221 2.60 -6.55 -13.40
CA THR A 221 1.78 -6.45 -12.19
C THR A 221 2.08 -5.18 -11.40
N VAL A 222 3.35 -4.91 -11.09
CA VAL A 222 3.72 -3.77 -10.23
C VAL A 222 3.71 -2.47 -11.02
N ALA A 223 4.13 -2.46 -12.29
CA ALA A 223 4.11 -1.24 -13.10
C ALA A 223 2.69 -0.83 -13.51
N ARG A 224 1.76 -1.77 -13.69
CA ARG A 224 0.35 -1.44 -13.94
C ARG A 224 -0.26 -0.68 -12.76
N SER A 225 -0.09 -1.23 -11.57
CA SER A 225 -0.48 -0.55 -10.33
C SER A 225 0.20 0.83 -10.19
N HIS A 226 1.44 0.98 -10.69
CA HIS A 226 2.15 2.26 -10.67
C HIS A 226 1.62 3.31 -11.68
N ASN A 227 1.22 2.86 -12.87
CA ASN A 227 0.75 3.77 -13.90
C ASN A 227 -0.66 4.30 -13.62
N GLU A 228 -1.50 3.48 -12.98
CA GLU A 228 -2.86 3.89 -12.61
C GLU A 228 -2.86 5.01 -11.56
N TYR A 229 -2.00 4.94 -10.53
CA TYR A 229 -1.92 6.05 -9.57
C TYR A 229 -1.32 7.31 -10.21
N LYS A 230 -0.33 7.20 -11.12
CA LYS A 230 0.24 8.38 -11.80
C LYS A 230 -0.83 9.08 -12.62
N LEU A 231 -1.71 8.32 -13.27
CA LEU A 231 -2.83 8.86 -14.02
C LEU A 231 -3.82 9.55 -13.10
N MET A 232 -4.18 8.94 -11.98
CA MET A 232 -5.09 9.54 -10.98
C MET A 232 -4.53 10.86 -10.43
N ILE A 233 -3.26 10.90 -10.05
CA ILE A 233 -2.62 12.15 -9.57
C ILE A 233 -2.67 13.23 -10.65
N ARG A 234 -2.39 12.89 -11.92
CA ARG A 234 -2.46 13.84 -13.03
C ARG A 234 -3.88 14.38 -13.22
N LEU A 235 -4.88 13.51 -13.18
CA LEU A 235 -6.29 13.91 -13.32
C LEU A 235 -6.75 14.82 -12.17
N VAL A 236 -6.41 14.47 -10.93
CA VAL A 236 -6.73 15.31 -9.76
C VAL A 236 -6.03 16.67 -9.86
N SER A 237 -4.74 16.69 -10.23
CA SER A 237 -4.00 17.94 -10.39
C SER A 237 -4.56 18.82 -11.51
N ALA A 238 -4.98 18.21 -12.63
CA ALA A 238 -5.61 18.92 -13.74
C ALA A 238 -6.98 19.47 -13.36
N GLY A 239 -7.77 18.72 -12.58
CA GLY A 239 -9.05 19.18 -12.03
C GLY A 239 -8.88 20.39 -11.10
N ILE A 240 -7.90 20.34 -10.19
CA ILE A 240 -7.58 21.47 -9.30
C ILE A 240 -7.17 22.71 -10.11
N LEU A 241 -6.30 22.54 -11.11
CA LEU A 241 -5.88 23.61 -12.02
C LEU A 241 -7.07 24.25 -12.76
N LEU A 242 -8.02 23.44 -13.24
CA LEU A 242 -9.22 23.92 -13.92
C LEU A 242 -10.11 24.75 -12.98
N VAL A 243 -10.31 24.30 -11.74
CA VAL A 243 -11.08 25.04 -10.74
C VAL A 243 -10.43 26.39 -10.43
N LEU A 244 -9.12 26.42 -10.22
CA LEU A 244 -8.38 27.66 -9.99
C LEU A 244 -8.48 28.61 -11.18
N PHE A 245 -8.40 28.10 -12.41
CA PHE A 245 -8.56 28.89 -13.62
C PHE A 245 -9.94 29.56 -13.68
N VAL A 246 -11.02 28.81 -13.41
CA VAL A 246 -12.39 29.36 -13.38
C VAL A 246 -12.53 30.45 -12.32
N ILE A 247 -11.96 30.26 -11.13
CA ILE A 247 -11.98 31.26 -10.05
C ILE A 247 -11.25 32.55 -10.48
N ILE A 248 -10.07 32.43 -11.10
CA ILE A 248 -9.29 33.58 -11.58
C ILE A 248 -10.09 34.34 -12.64
N VAL A 249 -10.67 33.65 -13.62
CA VAL A 249 -11.50 34.26 -14.67
C VAL A 249 -12.69 35.00 -14.06
N ALA A 250 -13.38 34.40 -13.09
CA ALA A 250 -14.49 35.03 -12.39
C ALA A 250 -14.07 36.32 -11.66
N ILE A 251 -12.94 36.28 -10.93
CA ILE A 251 -12.39 37.45 -10.22
C ILE A 251 -12.09 38.59 -11.20
N VAL A 252 -11.42 38.27 -12.32
CA VAL A 252 -11.09 39.26 -13.36
C VAL A 252 -12.36 39.86 -13.95
N ALA A 253 -13.36 39.04 -14.28
CA ALA A 253 -14.64 39.51 -14.81
C ALA A 253 -15.37 40.45 -13.83
N THR A 254 -15.42 40.12 -12.53
CA THR A 254 -15.99 41.01 -11.52
C THR A 254 -15.23 42.32 -11.38
N LYS A 255 -13.89 42.32 -11.48
CA LYS A 255 -13.12 43.57 -11.45
C LYS A 255 -13.43 44.43 -12.66
N VAL A 256 -13.45 43.85 -13.87
CA VAL A 256 -13.77 44.61 -15.10
C VAL A 256 -15.15 45.27 -15.01
N MET A 257 -16.14 44.55 -14.47
CA MET A 257 -17.51 45.08 -14.27
C MET A 257 -17.62 46.21 -13.24
N ILE A 258 -16.68 46.33 -12.29
CA ILE A 258 -16.68 47.42 -11.29
C ILE A 258 -16.09 48.72 -11.86
N TYR A 259 -15.20 48.61 -12.85
CA TYR A 259 -14.50 49.75 -13.45
C TYR A 259 -15.18 50.34 -14.70
N TRP A 260 -16.34 49.82 -15.08
CA TRP A 260 -17.19 50.30 -16.18
C TRP A 260 -18.56 50.69 -15.65
#